data_AF-A0A451EDK5-F1
#
_entry.id   AF-A0A451EDK5-F1
#
_cell.length_a   1.000
_cell.length_b   1.000
_cell.length_c   1.000
_cell.angle_alpha   90.00
_cell.angle_beta   90.00
_cell.angle_gamma   90.00
#
_symmetry.space_group_name_H-M   'P 1'
#
loop_
_entity.id
_entity.type
_entity.pdbx_description
1 polymer ?
#
loop_
_entity_poly.entity_id
_entity_poly.type
_entity_poly.pdbx_seq_one_letter_code
_entity_poly.pdbx_strand_id
1 'polypeptide(L)'
;DKVIPLFSPQCGECRICKHPESNYCSQSDLLMPRGTLREGTSRFSCKGKPIHNFISTSTFSQYTVVDDIAVAKIDGASPLDKVCLIGCGFSTGYGSAVKVAK
;
A
#
# COMPACT_ATOMS: atom_id res chain seq x y z
N ASP A 1 -5.77 -2.15 16.23
CA ASP A 1 -5.78 -0.88 15.49
C ASP A 1 -6.61 -0.99 14.23
N LYS A 2 -7.31 0.07 13.84
CA LYS A 2 -7.84 0.20 12.48
C LYS A 2 -6.70 0.64 11.57
N VAL A 3 -6.62 0.06 10.38
CA VAL A 3 -5.50 0.28 9.46
C VAL A 3 -5.97 0.38 8.01
N ILE A 4 -5.19 1.06 7.17
CA ILE A 4 -5.33 1.08 5.71
C ILE A 4 -4.03 0.56 5.09
N PRO A 5 -4.06 -0.52 4.28
CA PRO A 5 -2.92 -0.93 3.49
C PRO A 5 -2.52 0.14 2.46
N LEU A 6 -1.21 0.32 2.26
CA LEU A 6 -0.63 1.31 1.35
C LEU A 6 -0.05 0.59 0.15
N PHE A 7 -0.67 0.74 -1.03
CA PHE A 7 -0.11 0.17 -2.27
C PHE A 7 1.20 0.86 -2.70
N SER A 8 1.39 2.11 -2.28
CA SER A 8 2.64 2.85 -2.39
C SER A 8 3.26 2.93 -0.98
N PRO A 9 4.30 2.15 -0.68
CA PRO A 9 4.87 2.09 0.67
C PRO A 9 5.63 3.37 1.01
N GLN A 10 5.95 3.57 2.29
CA GLN A 10 6.80 4.68 2.76
C GLN A 10 7.83 4.17 3.76
N CYS A 11 9.03 3.79 3.28
CA CYS A 11 10.05 3.19 4.13
C CYS A 11 10.83 4.18 5.01
N GLY A 12 10.70 5.49 4.79
CA GLY A 12 11.41 6.54 5.54
C GLY A 12 12.91 6.66 5.24
N GLU A 13 13.55 5.62 4.71
CA GLU A 13 15.02 5.57 4.61
C GLU A 13 15.60 5.85 3.24
N CYS A 14 14.84 5.62 2.16
CA CYS A 14 15.34 5.81 0.80
C CYS A 14 15.40 7.30 0.41
N ARG A 15 16.24 7.63 -0.58
CA ARG A 15 16.37 9.01 -1.11
C ARG A 15 15.02 9.62 -1.51
N ILE A 16 14.12 8.81 -2.05
CA ILE A 16 12.79 9.25 -2.48
C ILE A 16 11.93 9.62 -1.26
N CYS A 17 11.86 8.77 -0.24
CA CYS A 17 11.12 9.07 1.00
C CYS A 17 11.70 10.27 1.77
N LYS A 18 13.00 10.56 1.61
CA LYS A 18 13.66 11.73 2.21
C LYS A 18 13.52 13.01 1.37
N HIS A 19 12.97 12.92 0.16
CA HIS A 19 12.79 14.07 -0.73
C HIS A 19 11.48 14.80 -0.41
N PRO A 20 11.47 16.14 -0.31
CA PRO A 20 10.28 16.90 0.13
C PRO A 20 9.06 16.75 -0.79
N GLU A 21 9.30 16.57 -2.10
CA GLU A 21 8.24 16.58 -3.13
C GLU A 21 7.89 15.19 -3.69
N SER A 22 8.49 14.10 -3.19
CA SER A 22 8.29 12.77 -3.78
C SER A 22 7.65 11.81 -2.80
N ASN A 23 6.74 10.98 -3.32
CA ASN A 23 6.02 9.96 -2.56
C ASN A 23 6.20 8.54 -3.12
N TYR A 24 7.01 8.37 -4.18
CA TYR A 24 7.11 7.09 -4.88
C TYR A 24 8.28 6.24 -4.36
N CYS A 25 8.10 5.61 -3.20
CA CYS A 25 9.17 4.88 -2.52
C CYS A 25 9.86 3.83 -3.41
N SER A 26 11.19 3.72 -3.28
CA SER A 26 12.00 2.72 -4.00
C SER A 26 11.67 1.26 -3.67
N GLN A 27 10.88 1.01 -2.62
CA GLN A 27 10.38 -0.33 -2.25
C GLN A 27 9.03 -0.66 -2.90
N SER A 28 8.48 0.22 -3.74
CA SER A 28 7.22 0.01 -4.45
C SER A 28 7.29 -1.17 -5.41
N ASP A 29 6.27 -2.04 -5.39
CA ASP A 29 6.12 -3.17 -6.32
C ASP A 29 5.32 -2.77 -7.59
N LEU A 30 5.16 -1.47 -7.85
CA LEU A 30 4.27 -0.99 -8.92
C LEU A 30 4.98 -0.72 -10.25
N LEU A 31 6.27 -0.34 -10.27
CA LEU A 31 7.06 -0.21 -11.51
C LEU A 31 7.52 -1.56 -12.06
N MET A 32 7.98 -2.44 -11.17
CA MET A 32 8.47 -3.78 -11.51
C MET A 32 7.79 -4.80 -10.60
N PRO A 33 6.56 -5.22 -10.91
CA PRO A 33 5.78 -6.09 -10.04
C PRO A 33 6.45 -7.46 -9.90
N ARG A 34 6.78 -7.84 -8.66
CA ARG A 34 7.24 -9.19 -8.31
C ARG A 34 6.10 -10.04 -7.79
N GLY A 35 5.06 -9.40 -7.23
CA GLY A 35 3.92 -10.10 -6.66
C GLY A 35 4.28 -10.93 -5.43
N THR A 36 5.20 -10.43 -4.61
CA THR A 36 5.68 -11.05 -3.38
C THR A 36 5.86 -10.00 -2.28
N LEU A 37 6.05 -10.43 -1.04
CA LEU A 37 6.50 -9.54 0.03
C LEU A 37 7.96 -9.12 -0.19
N ARG A 38 8.47 -8.16 0.59
CA ARG A 38 9.86 -7.65 0.42
C ARG A 38 10.93 -8.73 0.48
N GLU A 39 10.74 -9.78 1.29
CA GLU A 39 11.65 -10.92 1.38
C GLU A 39 11.53 -11.91 0.21
N GLY A 40 10.67 -11.64 -0.78
CA GLY A 40 10.57 -12.42 -2.02
C GLY A 40 9.67 -13.64 -1.95
N THR A 41 8.90 -13.81 -0.88
CA THR A 41 8.00 -14.96 -0.69
C THR A 41 6.53 -14.56 -0.73
N SER A 42 5.64 -15.54 -0.93
CA SER A 42 4.19 -15.33 -0.81
C SER A 42 3.67 -15.83 0.53
N ARG A 43 2.58 -15.22 1.00
CA ARG A 43 1.76 -15.70 2.13
C ARG A 43 0.44 -16.33 1.68
N PHE A 44 0.20 -16.37 0.37
CA PHE A 44 -1.00 -16.95 -0.20
C PHE A 44 -0.70 -18.28 -0.87
N SER A 45 -1.57 -19.25 -0.63
CA SER A 45 -1.68 -20.45 -1.43
C SER A 45 -3.15 -20.79 -1.65
N CYS A 46 -3.46 -21.44 -2.76
CA CYS A 46 -4.78 -22.01 -3.03
C CYS A 46 -4.61 -23.32 -3.77
N LYS A 47 -5.32 -24.36 -3.33
CA LYS A 47 -5.22 -25.72 -3.90
C LYS A 47 -3.76 -26.20 -4.00
N GLY A 48 -2.95 -25.92 -2.97
CA GLY A 48 -1.55 -26.31 -2.90
C GLY A 48 -0.58 -25.52 -3.80
N LYS A 49 -1.06 -24.48 -4.51
CA LYS A 49 -0.23 -23.63 -5.37
C LYS A 49 -0.03 -22.25 -4.74
N PRO A 50 1.18 -21.68 -4.76
CA PRO A 50 1.40 -20.31 -4.31
C PRO A 50 0.63 -19.32 -5.20
N ILE A 51 0.06 -18.28 -4.59
CA ILE A 51 -0.59 -17.16 -5.28
C ILE A 51 0.24 -15.90 -5.06
N HIS A 52 0.36 -15.06 -6.07
CA HIS A 52 1.06 -13.79 -5.94
C HIS A 52 0.31 -12.78 -5.05
N ASN A 53 1.08 -11.95 -4.36
CA ASN A 53 0.57 -10.71 -3.79
C ASN A 53 0.31 -9.70 -4.94
N PHE A 54 -0.53 -8.70 -4.71
CA PHE A 54 -0.76 -7.61 -5.64
C PHE A 54 -0.46 -6.28 -4.94
N ILE A 55 0.51 -5.54 -5.49
CA ILE A 55 0.96 -4.22 -5.04
C ILE A 55 1.09 -4.11 -3.51
N SER A 56 1.70 -5.14 -2.90
CA SER A 56 1.95 -5.24 -1.46
C SER A 56 0.71 -5.18 -0.54
N THR A 57 -0.50 -5.41 -1.07
CA THR A 57 -1.75 -5.27 -0.30
C THR A 57 -2.68 -6.48 -0.39
N SER A 58 -3.00 -6.97 -1.59
CA SER A 58 -3.92 -8.12 -1.83
C SER A 58 -5.22 -8.07 -0.99
N THR A 59 -5.99 -6.99 -1.11
CA THR A 59 -7.15 -6.72 -0.24
C THR A 59 -8.41 -7.55 -0.53
N PHE A 60 -8.41 -8.35 -1.59
CA PHE A 60 -9.53 -9.26 -1.93
C PHE A 60 -9.38 -10.62 -1.24
N SER A 61 -9.20 -10.59 0.08
CA SER A 61 -9.12 -11.75 0.95
C SER A 61 -9.62 -11.34 2.34
N GLN A 62 -10.20 -12.28 3.10
CA GLN A 62 -10.60 -12.02 4.50
C GLN A 62 -9.39 -11.62 5.37
N TYR A 63 -8.21 -12.13 5.03
CA TYR A 63 -6.95 -11.80 5.68
C TYR A 63 -5.85 -11.58 4.64
N THR A 64 -4.98 -10.63 4.89
CA THR A 64 -3.78 -10.37 4.10
C THR A 64 -2.60 -10.14 5.04
N VAL A 65 -1.39 -10.36 4.52
CA VAL A 65 -0.14 -10.03 5.20
C VAL A 65 0.54 -8.95 4.36
N VAL A 66 0.97 -7.89 5.03
CA VAL A 66 1.62 -6.72 4.43
C VAL A 66 2.91 -6.42 5.18
N ASP A 67 3.88 -5.85 4.48
CA ASP A 67 5.05 -5.25 5.12
C ASP A 67 4.64 -4.05 5.99
N ASP A 68 5.37 -3.81 7.07
CA ASP A 68 5.15 -2.68 7.99
C ASP A 68 5.20 -1.32 7.29
N ILE A 69 6.07 -1.16 6.29
CA ILE A 69 6.17 0.05 5.46
C ILE A 69 4.97 0.26 4.52
N ALA A 70 4.08 -0.73 4.41
CA ALA A 70 2.93 -0.75 3.52
C ALA A 70 1.59 -0.74 4.30
N VAL A 71 1.58 -0.21 5.52
CA VAL A 71 0.36 -0.07 6.33
C VAL A 71 0.39 1.21 7.16
N ALA A 72 -0.75 1.89 7.23
CA ALA A 72 -0.94 3.04 8.11
C ALA A 72 -1.99 2.74 9.18
N LYS A 73 -1.66 3.02 10.44
CA LYS A 73 -2.64 3.11 11.53
C LYS A 73 -3.52 4.34 11.32
N ILE A 74 -4.82 4.19 11.52
CA ILE A 74 -5.81 5.27 11.44
C ILE A 74 -6.58 5.40 12.75
N ASP A 75 -7.41 6.44 12.84
CA ASP A 75 -8.31 6.66 13.97
C ASP A 75 -9.25 5.45 14.19
N GLY A 76 -9.29 4.95 15.43
CA GLY A 76 -10.13 3.85 15.88
C GLY A 76 -11.63 4.12 15.73
N ALA A 77 -12.07 5.38 15.68
CA ALA A 77 -13.46 5.75 15.44
C ALA A 77 -13.87 5.71 13.95
N SER A 78 -12.93 5.57 13.02
CA SER A 78 -13.20 5.70 11.57
C SER A 78 -14.16 4.62 11.02
N PRO A 79 -15.18 4.97 10.21
CA PRO A 79 -16.05 4.01 9.53
C PRO A 79 -15.34 3.38 8.32
N LEU A 80 -14.90 2.12 8.44
CA LEU A 80 -14.05 1.43 7.44
C LEU A 80 -14.71 1.24 6.07
N ASP A 81 -16.04 1.15 6.04
CA ASP A 81 -16.87 1.08 4.84
C ASP A 81 -16.81 2.36 3.99
N LYS A 82 -16.36 3.49 4.58
CA LYS A 82 -16.18 4.77 3.88
C LYS A 82 -14.70 5.09 3.67
N VAL A 83 -13.89 4.99 4.72
CA VAL A 83 -12.50 5.43 4.68
C VAL A 83 -11.60 4.51 3.85
N CYS A 84 -12.06 3.33 3.45
CA CYS A 84 -11.33 2.48 2.50
C CYS A 84 -10.97 3.20 1.19
N LEU A 85 -11.78 4.17 0.75
CA LEU A 85 -11.54 4.96 -0.47
C LEU A 85 -10.30 5.87 -0.37
N ILE A 86 -9.89 6.23 0.86
CA ILE A 86 -8.65 7.00 1.11
C ILE A 86 -7.42 6.17 0.75
N GLY A 87 -7.51 4.83 0.75
CA GLY A 87 -6.38 3.96 0.37
C GLY A 87 -5.96 4.06 -1.09
N CYS A 88 -6.79 4.65 -1.97
CA CYS A 88 -6.43 4.87 -3.37
C CYS A 88 -7.22 6.05 -3.99
N GLY A 89 -8.38 5.80 -4.58
CA GLY A 89 -9.04 6.70 -5.53
C GLY A 89 -9.32 8.11 -5.02
N PHE A 90 -9.80 8.26 -3.77
CA PHE A 90 -10.07 9.58 -3.20
C PHE A 90 -8.78 10.40 -3.05
N SER A 91 -7.77 9.81 -2.39
CA SER A 91 -6.50 10.48 -2.11
C SER A 91 -5.73 10.83 -3.38
N THR A 92 -5.73 9.92 -4.36
CA THR A 92 -5.11 10.17 -5.67
C THR A 92 -5.78 11.34 -6.38
N GLY A 93 -7.10 11.30 -6.57
CA GLY A 93 -7.82 12.36 -7.28
C GLY A 93 -7.71 13.73 -6.60
N TYR A 94 -7.94 13.76 -5.29
CA TYR A 94 -7.85 15.00 -4.51
C TYR A 94 -6.42 15.56 -4.49
N GLY A 95 -5.43 14.71 -4.21
CA GLY A 95 -4.02 15.08 -4.18
C GLY A 95 -3.51 15.62 -5.51
N SER A 96 -3.87 14.98 -6.62
CA SER A 96 -3.51 15.46 -7.96
C SER A 96 -4.00 16.90 -8.20
N ALA A 97 -5.25 17.22 -7.84
CA ALA A 97 -5.80 18.56 -8.03
C ALA A 97 -5.13 19.61 -7.12
N VAL A 98 -5.00 19.32 -5.82
CA VAL A 98 -4.60 20.36 -4.84
C VAL A 98 -3.09 20.46 -4.59
N LYS A 99 -2.32 19.43 -4.96
CA LYS A 99 -0.85 19.41 -4.78
C LYS A 99 -0.09 19.51 -6.10
N VAL A 100 -0.58 18.91 -7.19
CA VAL A 100 0.18 18.80 -8.45
C VAL A 100 -0.29 19.81 -9.49
N ALA A 101 -1.60 19.94 -9.71
CA ALA A 101 -2.17 20.81 -10.75
C ALA A 101 -2.22 22.32 -10.39
N LYS A 102 -1.48 22.74 -9.36
CA LYS A 102 -1.41 24.15 -8.94
C LYS A 102 -0.70 25.03 -9.95
#